data_AF-A0A9D5V370-F1
#
_entry.id   AF-A0A9D5V370-F1
#
_cell.length_a   1.000
_cell.length_b   1.000
_cell.length_c   1.000
_cell.angle_alpha   90.00
_cell.angle_beta   90.00
_cell.angle_gamma   90.00
#
_symmetry.space_group_name_H-M   'P 1'
#
loop_
_entity.id
_entity.type
_entity.pdbx_description
1 polymer ?
#
loop_
_entity_poly.entity_id
_entity_poly.type
_entity_poly.pdbx_seq_one_letter_code
_entity_poly.pdbx_strand_id
1 'polypeptide(L)'
;MSGTPENFKQFFQKAVEAFEKWPPGEPEPTLSFRNQDLTLRRITNLVWACQDALPVEWCHALQLTLDSTYADGARQLRYLIVRRVGR
;
A
#
# COMPACT_ATOMS: atom_id res chain seq x y z
N MET A 1 -9.13 -22.12 0.68
CA MET A 1 -8.83 -20.94 1.51
C MET A 1 -9.25 -19.69 0.74
N SER A 2 -10.44 -19.18 1.05
CA SER A 2 -11.07 -18.08 0.31
C SER A 2 -10.42 -16.77 0.72
N GLY A 3 -9.49 -16.28 -0.09
CA GLY A 3 -8.94 -14.95 0.11
C GLY A 3 -9.94 -13.90 -0.33
N THR A 4 -10.80 -13.44 0.56
CA THR A 4 -11.80 -12.42 0.21
C THR A 4 -11.10 -11.10 -0.17
N PRO A 5 -11.62 -10.36 -1.18
CA PRO A 5 -11.11 -9.05 -1.60
C PRO A 5 -10.94 -8.06 -0.43
N GLU A 6 -11.80 -8.17 0.58
CA GLU A 6 -11.80 -7.35 1.78
C GLU A 6 -10.49 -7.45 2.59
N ASN A 7 -9.88 -8.63 2.65
CA ASN A 7 -8.62 -8.84 3.36
C ASN A 7 -7.46 -8.10 2.68
N PHE A 8 -7.50 -7.93 1.36
CA PHE A 8 -6.45 -7.19 0.63
C PHE A 8 -6.58 -5.68 0.83
N LYS A 9 -7.80 -5.17 0.93
CA LYS A 9 -8.07 -3.74 1.22
C LYS A 9 -7.54 -3.33 2.60
N GLN A 10 -7.89 -4.10 3.63
CA GLN A 10 -7.36 -3.87 4.99
C GLN A 10 -5.84 -4.00 5.05
N PHE A 11 -5.28 -4.94 4.30
CA PHE A 11 -3.84 -5.13 4.28
C PHE A 11 -3.10 -4.00 3.54
N PHE A 12 -3.69 -3.45 2.48
CA PHE A 12 -3.17 -2.25 1.83
C PHE A 12 -3.17 -1.04 2.76
N GLN A 13 -4.21 -0.85 3.58
CA GLN A 13 -4.25 0.21 4.59
C GLN A 13 -3.08 0.11 5.57
N LYS A 14 -2.83 -1.09 6.12
CA LYS A 14 -1.66 -1.33 6.98
C LYS A 14 -0.34 -1.00 6.29
N ALA A 15 -0.24 -1.22 4.98
CA ALA A 15 0.95 -0.87 4.22
C ALA A 15 1.14 0.65 4.08
N VAL A 16 0.06 1.42 3.92
CA VAL A 16 0.12 2.89 3.91
C VAL A 16 0.56 3.40 5.29
N GLU A 17 -0.05 2.90 6.37
CA GLU A 17 0.34 3.29 7.73
C GLU A 17 1.80 2.93 8.05
N ALA A 18 2.26 1.75 7.63
CA ALA A 18 3.64 1.32 7.81
C ALA A 18 4.61 2.21 7.02
N PHE A 19 4.22 2.66 5.83
CA PHE A 19 5.02 3.61 5.05
C PHE A 19 5.11 4.98 5.72
N GLU A 20 4.03 5.50 6.30
CA GLU A 20 4.04 6.78 7.01
C GLU A 20 4.94 6.75 8.25
N LYS A 21 4.96 5.61 8.96
CA LYS A 21 5.78 5.40 10.15
C LYS A 21 7.23 5.01 9.84
N TRP A 22 7.57 4.75 8.57
CA TRP A 22 8.90 4.28 8.18
C TRP A 22 9.95 5.40 8.26
N PRO A 23 10.96 5.26 9.16
CA PRO A 23 12.01 6.26 9.27
C PRO A 23 12.92 6.30 8.04
N PRO A 24 13.48 7.47 7.67
CA PRO A 24 14.47 7.55 6.59
C PRO A 24 15.73 6.74 6.92
N GLY A 25 16.29 6.05 5.94
CA GLY A 25 17.54 5.28 6.08
C GLY A 25 17.38 3.86 6.63
N GLU A 26 16.21 3.52 7.17
CA GLU A 26 15.89 2.16 7.62
C GLU A 26 15.46 1.26 6.43
N PRO A 27 15.62 -0.06 6.52
CA PRO A 27 15.15 -0.98 5.47
C PRO A 27 13.62 -0.92 5.29
N GLU A 28 13.16 -1.27 4.09
CA GLU A 28 11.73 -1.28 3.75
C GLU A 28 10.94 -2.18 4.72
N PRO A 29 9.85 -1.68 5.36
CA PRO A 29 9.07 -2.47 6.30
C PRO A 29 8.45 -3.70 5.65
N THR A 30 8.34 -4.76 6.44
CA THR A 30 7.61 -5.97 6.10
C THR A 30 6.36 -6.10 6.95
N LEU A 31 5.27 -6.57 6.35
CA LEU A 31 4.04 -6.91 7.04
C LEU A 31 3.70 -8.39 6.79
N SER A 32 3.26 -9.07 7.84
CA SER A 32 2.86 -10.47 7.75
C SER A 32 1.43 -10.59 7.21
N PHE A 33 1.27 -11.37 6.14
CA PHE A 33 -0.03 -11.71 5.55
C PHE A 33 -0.05 -13.17 5.14
N ARG A 34 -1.01 -13.93 5.70
CA ARG A 34 -1.17 -15.37 5.43
C ARG A 34 0.14 -16.17 5.60
N ASN A 35 0.84 -15.95 6.71
CA ASN A 35 2.12 -16.59 7.05
C ASN A 35 3.26 -16.28 6.07
N GLN A 36 3.15 -15.19 5.31
CA GLN A 36 4.22 -14.66 4.48
C GLN A 36 4.55 -13.23 4.90
N ASP A 37 5.83 -12.94 5.03
CA ASP A 37 6.29 -11.57 5.22
C ASP A 37 6.46 -10.90 3.86
N LEU A 38 5.67 -9.86 3.63
CA LEU A 38 5.64 -9.10 2.39
C LEU A 38 6.17 -7.69 2.64
N THR A 39 7.11 -7.26 1.81
CA THR A 39 7.54 -5.86 1.77
C THR A 39 6.40 -4.98 1.26
N LEU A 40 6.38 -3.70 1.64
CA LEU A 40 5.34 -2.76 1.19
C LEU A 40 5.17 -2.76 -0.35
N ARG A 41 6.28 -2.83 -1.08
CA ARG A 41 6.31 -2.95 -2.55
C ARG A 41 5.60 -4.20 -3.04
N ARG A 42 5.80 -5.35 -2.40
CA ARG A 42 5.06 -6.58 -2.74
C ARG A 42 3.57 -6.43 -2.47
N ILE A 43 3.18 -5.70 -1.42
CA ILE A 43 1.78 -5.45 -1.08
C ILE A 43 1.09 -4.62 -2.17
N THR A 44 1.78 -3.63 -2.75
CA THR A 44 1.21 -2.85 -3.87
C THR A 44 0.81 -3.72 -5.06
N ASN A 45 1.48 -4.86 -5.29
CA ASN A 45 1.13 -5.76 -6.39
C ASN A 45 -0.20 -6.49 -6.15
N LEU A 46 -0.63 -6.68 -4.89
CA LEU A 46 -1.87 -7.39 -4.56
C LEU A 46 -3.12 -6.60 -4.97
N VAL A 47 -3.02 -5.28 -5.01
CA VAL A 47 -4.12 -4.37 -5.36
C VAL A 47 -3.88 -3.63 -6.68
N TRP A 48 -2.85 -4.02 -7.44
CA TRP A 48 -2.40 -3.31 -8.65
C TRP A 48 -3.46 -3.23 -9.76
N ALA A 49 -4.39 -4.19 -9.78
CA ALA A 49 -5.51 -4.25 -10.73
C ALA A 49 -6.88 -3.98 -10.09
N CYS A 50 -6.91 -3.55 -8.82
CA CYS A 50 -8.16 -3.31 -8.11
C CYS A 50 -8.71 -1.91 -8.47
N GLN A 51 -9.81 -1.88 -9.21
CA GLN A 51 -10.50 -0.64 -9.63
C GLN A 51 -11.53 -0.15 -8.61
N ASP A 52 -11.65 -0.81 -7.46
CA ASP A 52 -12.53 -0.33 -6.41
C ASP A 52 -12.04 1.04 -5.91
N ALA A 53 -12.99 1.89 -5.51
CA ALA A 53 -12.70 3.21 -4.95
C ALA A 53 -11.81 3.10 -3.71
N LEU A 54 -10.78 3.94 -3.66
CA LEU A 54 -9.94 4.08 -2.48
C LEU A 54 -10.68 4.95 -1.44
N PRO A 55 -10.70 4.58 -0.14
CA PRO A 55 -11.33 5.43 0.87
C PRO A 55 -10.64 6.80 0.97
N VAL A 56 -11.43 7.85 1.15
CA VAL A 56 -11.02 9.27 1.12
C VAL A 56 -9.83 9.57 2.03
N GLU A 57 -9.81 8.98 3.22
CA GLU A 57 -8.72 9.13 4.20
C GLU A 57 -7.35 8.73 3.61
N TRP A 58 -7.30 7.70 2.75
CA TRP A 58 -6.08 7.21 2.12
C TRP A 58 -5.73 7.98 0.84
N CYS A 59 -6.73 8.56 0.16
CA CYS A 59 -6.46 9.52 -0.91
C CYS A 59 -5.65 10.70 -0.36
N HIS A 60 -6.02 11.23 0.80
CA HIS A 60 -5.29 12.33 1.44
C HIS A 60 -3.85 11.92 1.82
N ALA A 61 -3.68 10.77 2.49
CA ALA A 61 -2.37 10.26 2.88
C ALA A 61 -1.41 10.07 1.68
N LEU A 62 -1.95 9.62 0.54
CA LEU A 62 -1.18 9.40 -0.69
C LEU A 62 -1.13 10.61 -1.64
N GLN A 63 -1.77 11.73 -1.27
CA GLN A 63 -1.89 12.94 -2.09
C GLN A 63 -2.54 12.67 -3.45
N LEU A 64 -3.63 11.90 -3.42
CA LEU A 64 -4.45 11.50 -4.56
C LEU A 64 -5.80 12.22 -4.57
N THR A 65 -6.49 12.15 -5.70
CA THR A 65 -7.85 12.70 -5.88
C THR A 65 -8.91 11.78 -5.25
N LEU A 66 -10.10 12.32 -4.94
CA LEU A 66 -11.18 11.58 -4.27
C LEU A 66 -11.81 10.47 -5.12
N ASP A 67 -11.61 10.50 -6.44
CA ASP A 67 -12.04 9.49 -7.40
C ASP A 67 -10.98 8.41 -7.66
N SER A 68 -9.86 8.42 -6.93
CA SER A 68 -8.78 7.45 -7.09
C SER A 68 -9.17 6.04 -6.64
N THR A 69 -8.59 5.04 -7.31
CA THR A 69 -8.81 3.62 -7.03
C THR A 69 -7.68 3.03 -6.19
N TYR A 70 -7.87 1.80 -5.70
CA TYR A 70 -6.78 1.02 -5.08
C TYR A 70 -5.59 0.84 -6.02
N ALA A 71 -5.81 0.70 -7.33
CA ALA A 71 -4.75 0.63 -8.32
C ALA A 71 -3.93 1.93 -8.38
N ASP A 72 -4.59 3.09 -8.29
CA ASP A 72 -3.90 4.40 -8.24
C ASP A 72 -3.13 4.57 -6.93
N GLY A 73 -3.75 4.18 -5.81
CA GLY A 73 -3.09 4.09 -4.51
C GLY A 73 -1.84 3.23 -4.53
N ALA A 74 -1.91 2.05 -5.16
CA ALA A 74 -0.80 1.12 -5.29
C ALA A 74 0.38 1.71 -6.08
N ARG A 75 0.08 2.36 -7.22
CA ARG A 75 1.09 3.03 -8.05
C ARG A 75 1.76 4.16 -7.28
N GLN A 76 0.97 4.97 -6.60
CA GLN A 76 1.46 6.11 -5.84
C GLN A 76 2.32 5.67 -4.65
N LEU A 77 1.85 4.70 -3.86
CA LEU A 77 2.63 4.14 -2.76
C LEU A 77 3.95 3.53 -3.26
N ARG A 78 3.94 2.82 -4.40
CA ARG A 78 5.16 2.27 -5.00
C ARG A 78 6.14 3.36 -5.43
N TYR A 79 5.65 4.45 -6.03
CA TYR A 79 6.48 5.62 -6.37
C TYR A 79 7.12 6.24 -5.12
N LEU A 80 6.34 6.42 -4.05
CA LEU A 80 6.82 6.98 -2.79
C LEU A 80 7.88 6.08 -2.12
N ILE A 81 7.68 4.75 -2.12
CA ILE A 81 8.68 3.77 -1.64
C ILE A 81 9.99 3.90 -2.43
N VAL A 82 9.92 3.89 -3.77
CA VAL A 82 11.12 4.00 -4.61
C VAL A 82 11.85 5.32 -4.34
N ARG A 83 11.14 6.43 -4.19
CA ARG A 83 11.74 7.73 -3.87
C ARG A 83 12.37 7.79 -2.49
N ARG A 84 11.85 7.04 -1.52
CA ARG A 84 12.41 6.97 -0.18
C ARG A 84 13.67 6.09 -0.12
N VAL A 85 13.72 5.00 -0.87
CA VAL A 85 14.91 4.11 -0.95
C VAL A 85 16.03 4.67 -1.83
N GLY A 86 15.68 5.42 -2.87
CA GLY A 86 16.65 6.03 -3.78
C GLY A 86 17.34 7.30 -3.25
N ARG A 87 17.09 7.67 -1.98
CA ARG A 87 17.73 8.78 -1.27
C ARG A 87 18.64 8.22 -0.18
#